data_AF-A0A2V2UB34-F1
#
_entry.id   AF-A0A2V2UB34-F1
#
_cell.length_a   1.000
_cell.length_b   1.000
_cell.length_c   1.000
_cell.angle_alpha   90.00
_cell.angle_beta   90.00
_cell.angle_gamma   90.00
#
_symmetry.space_group_name_H-M   'P 1'
#
loop_
_entity.id
_entity.type
_entity.pdbx_description
1 polymer ?
#
loop_
_entity_poly.entity_id
_entity_poly.type
_entity_poly.pdbx_seq_one_letter_code
_entity_poly.pdbx_strand_id
1 'polypeptide(L)'
;MAEFSNIKSLKRRAKALQENCEMLEERMSSDRQVVPLLQRIRAMGIGIDKLLPFSLAVNEKAKTCNLPISAAAYRVIEDIENYNRIGGLKKEICRLATEIYAINEMTSEK
;
A
#
# COMPACT_ATOMS: atom_id res chain seq x y z
N MET A 1 -47.87 -8.80 -33.18
CA MET A 1 -47.45 -9.66 -32.04
C MET A 1 -45.94 -9.58 -31.76
N ALA A 2 -45.06 -9.66 -32.77
CA ALA A 2 -43.60 -9.57 -32.57
C ALA A 2 -43.09 -8.21 -32.05
N GLU A 3 -43.63 -7.10 -32.55
CA GLU A 3 -43.22 -5.75 -32.11
C GLU A 3 -43.54 -5.44 -30.65
N PHE A 4 -44.70 -5.89 -30.15
CA PHE A 4 -45.08 -5.76 -28.74
C PHE A 4 -44.18 -6.58 -27.80
N SER A 5 -43.70 -7.74 -28.25
CA SER A 5 -42.71 -8.54 -27.51
C SER A 5 -41.36 -7.81 -27.42
N ASN A 6 -40.91 -7.19 -28.51
CA ASN A 6 -39.70 -6.39 -28.54
C ASN A 6 -39.78 -5.17 -27.62
N ILE A 7 -40.89 -4.43 -27.62
CA ILE A 7 -41.11 -3.29 -26.73
C ILE A 7 -41.07 -3.71 -25.25
N LYS A 8 -41.69 -4.84 -24.89
CA LYS A 8 -41.68 -5.35 -23.52
C LYS A 8 -40.27 -5.77 -23.07
N SER A 9 -39.49 -6.37 -23.97
CA SER A 9 -38.10 -6.75 -23.71
C SER A 9 -37.19 -5.52 -23.52
N LEU A 10 -37.37 -4.49 -24.34
CA LEU A 10 -36.66 -3.22 -24.23
C LEU A 10 -36.96 -2.51 -22.91
N LYS A 11 -38.24 -2.48 -22.50
CA LYS A 11 -38.64 -1.87 -21.23
C LYS A 11 -38.02 -2.59 -20.02
N ARG A 12 -37.90 -3.91 -20.07
CA ARG A 12 -37.20 -4.69 -19.02
C ARG A 12 -35.71 -4.38 -18.99
N ARG A 13 -35.05 -4.32 -20.15
CA ARG A 13 -33.62 -3.95 -20.25
C ARG A 13 -33.37 -2.53 -19.73
N ALA A 14 -34.23 -1.58 -20.06
CA ALA A 14 -34.15 -0.21 -19.57
C ALA A 14 -34.27 -0.16 -18.03
N LYS A 15 -35.22 -0.89 -17.44
CA LYS A 15 -35.37 -0.96 -15.97
C LYS A 15 -34.15 -1.58 -15.30
N ALA A 16 -33.64 -2.69 -15.82
CA ALA A 16 -32.43 -3.33 -15.29
C ALA A 16 -31.20 -2.43 -15.40
N LEU A 17 -31.08 -1.67 -16.50
CA LEU A 17 -30.00 -0.71 -16.66
C LEU A 17 -30.12 0.45 -15.66
N GLN A 18 -31.33 0.95 -15.44
CA GLN A 18 -31.58 1.99 -14.45
C GLN A 18 -31.22 1.52 -13.03
N GLU A 19 -31.65 0.33 -12.63
CA GLU A 19 -31.30 -0.27 -11.33
C GLU A 19 -29.78 -0.43 -11.18
N ASN A 20 -29.08 -0.84 -12.23
CA ASN A 20 -27.62 -0.94 -12.23
C ASN A 20 -26.94 0.42 -12.10
N CYS A 21 -27.45 1.45 -12.77
CA CYS A 21 -26.94 2.82 -12.65
C CYS A 21 -27.13 3.36 -11.23
N GLU A 22 -28.30 3.16 -10.63
CA GLU A 22 -28.60 3.58 -9.26
C GLU A 22 -27.64 2.89 -8.26
N MET A 23 -27.40 1.58 -8.40
CA MET A 23 -26.41 0.85 -7.58
C MET A 23 -24.98 1.37 -7.78
N LEU A 24 -24.60 1.72 -9.00
CA LEU A 24 -23.28 2.27 -9.30
C LEU A 24 -23.11 3.66 -8.71
N GLU A 25 -24.11 4.53 -8.82
CA GLU A 25 -24.11 5.86 -8.20
C GLU A 25 -23.98 5.78 -6.68
N GLU A 26 -24.68 4.85 -6.04
CA GLU A 26 -24.59 4.64 -4.59
C GLU A 26 -23.16 4.27 -4.17
N ARG A 27 -22.53 3.31 -4.88
CA ARG A 27 -21.13 2.92 -4.63
C ARG A 27 -20.15 4.05 -4.91
N MET A 28 -20.35 4.80 -5.99
CA MET A 28 -19.52 5.95 -6.30
C MET A 28 -19.65 7.05 -5.25
N SER A 29 -20.85 7.22 -4.68
CA SER A 29 -21.11 8.19 -3.62
C SER A 29 -20.40 7.80 -2.31
N SER A 30 -20.44 6.52 -1.91
CA SER A 30 -19.72 6.05 -0.72
C SER A 30 -18.21 6.25 -0.83
N ASP A 31 -17.67 6.03 -2.03
CA ASP A 31 -16.22 6.07 -2.26
C ASP A 31 -15.72 7.49 -2.58
N ARG A 32 -16.62 8.44 -2.86
CA ARG A 32 -16.28 9.82 -3.24
C ARG A 32 -15.40 10.50 -2.20
N GLN A 33 -15.55 10.14 -0.93
CA GLN A 33 -14.77 10.70 0.17
C GLN A 33 -13.30 10.25 0.15
N VAL A 34 -13.01 9.06 -0.38
CA VAL A 34 -11.65 8.52 -0.43
C VAL A 34 -10.93 8.82 -1.74
N VAL A 35 -11.65 9.21 -2.79
CA VAL A 35 -11.07 9.56 -4.10
C VAL A 35 -9.96 10.62 -4.00
N PRO A 36 -10.11 11.75 -3.28
CA PRO A 36 -9.03 12.74 -3.16
C PRO A 36 -7.77 12.17 -2.50
N LEU A 37 -7.94 11.32 -1.49
CA LEU A 37 -6.82 10.65 -0.83
C LEU A 37 -6.11 9.68 -1.78
N LEU A 38 -6.86 8.87 -2.53
CA LEU A 38 -6.30 7.95 -3.52
C LEU A 38 -5.56 8.68 -4.65
N GLN A 39 -6.09 9.82 -5.11
CA GLN A 39 -5.40 10.68 -6.08
C GLN A 39 -4.07 11.20 -5.52
N ARG A 40 -4.05 11.63 -4.26
CA ARG A 40 -2.81 12.06 -3.59
C ARG A 40 -1.81 10.92 -3.44
N ILE A 41 -2.25 9.73 -3.05
CA ILE A 41 -1.41 8.52 -2.96
C ILE A 41 -0.80 8.19 -4.32
N ARG A 42 -1.61 8.22 -5.39
CA ARG A 42 -1.14 8.01 -6.76
C ARG A 42 -0.12 9.08 -7.19
N ALA A 43 -0.35 10.35 -6.87
CA ALA A 43 0.57 11.44 -7.18
C ALA A 43 1.92 11.32 -6.47
N MET A 44 1.98 10.64 -5.32
CA MET A 44 3.22 10.28 -4.63
C MET A 44 3.96 9.10 -5.29
N GLY A 45 3.45 8.58 -6.42
CA GLY A 45 4.02 7.40 -7.07
C GLY A 45 3.82 6.12 -6.25
N ILE A 46 2.80 6.09 -5.40
CA ILE A 46 2.43 4.91 -4.61
C ILE A 46 1.31 4.18 -5.36
N GLY A 47 1.67 3.06 -5.98
CA GLY A 47 0.74 2.18 -6.68
C GLY A 47 0.32 0.98 -5.83
N ILE A 48 -0.47 0.10 -6.45
CA ILE A 48 -0.93 -1.14 -5.83
C ILE A 48 0.23 -2.08 -5.46
N ASP A 49 1.33 -2.01 -6.22
CA ASP A 49 2.58 -2.72 -6.01
C ASP A 49 3.22 -2.42 -4.64
N LYS A 50 2.98 -1.23 -4.08
CA LYS A 50 3.46 -0.83 -2.75
C LYS A 50 2.38 -0.99 -1.68
N LEU A 51 1.13 -0.66 -2.00
CA LEU A 51 0.02 -0.74 -1.06
C LEU A 51 -0.30 -2.18 -0.66
N LEU A 52 -0.25 -3.11 -1.60
CA LEU A 52 -0.59 -4.51 -1.32
C LEU A 52 0.40 -5.16 -0.34
N PRO A 53 1.73 -5.13 -0.55
CA PRO A 53 2.68 -5.65 0.42
C PRO A 53 2.58 -4.96 1.78
N PHE A 54 2.39 -3.64 1.82
CA PHE A 54 2.18 -2.91 3.06
C PHE A 54 0.94 -3.42 3.81
N SER A 55 -0.20 -3.56 3.11
CA SER A 55 -1.42 -4.08 3.72
C SER A 55 -1.27 -5.51 4.28
N LEU A 56 -0.49 -6.37 3.59
CA LEU A 56 -0.20 -7.72 4.07
C LEU A 56 0.64 -7.67 5.35
N ALA A 57 1.72 -6.88 5.37
CA ALA A 57 2.58 -6.70 6.53
C ALA A 57 1.80 -6.17 7.74
N VAL A 58 0.92 -5.17 7.54
CA VAL A 58 0.07 -4.63 8.61
C VAL A 58 -0.90 -5.68 9.14
N ASN A 59 -1.58 -6.43 8.27
CA ASN A 59 -2.51 -7.48 8.68
C ASN A 59 -1.80 -8.61 9.44
N GLU A 60 -0.62 -9.02 8.97
CA GLU A 60 0.19 -10.02 9.64
C GLU A 60 0.65 -9.52 11.01
N LYS A 61 1.19 -8.30 11.10
CA LYS A 61 1.61 -7.68 12.37
C LYS A 61 0.44 -7.55 13.35
N ALA A 62 -0.74 -7.15 12.87
CA ALA A 62 -1.94 -7.06 13.68
C ALA A 62 -2.33 -8.42 14.28
N LYS A 63 -2.29 -9.48 13.47
CA LYS A 63 -2.56 -10.85 13.92
C LYS A 63 -1.51 -11.34 14.92
N THR A 64 -0.24 -11.24 14.57
CA THR A 64 0.88 -11.77 15.36
C THR A 64 1.02 -11.06 16.71
N CYS A 65 0.78 -9.75 16.74
CA CYS A 65 0.91 -8.95 17.96
C CYS A 65 -0.44 -8.70 18.67
N ASN A 66 -1.55 -9.24 18.15
CA ASN A 66 -2.91 -8.98 18.62
C ASN A 66 -3.20 -7.48 18.80
N LEU A 67 -2.91 -6.70 17.76
CA LEU A 67 -3.04 -5.24 17.76
C LEU A 67 -4.19 -4.78 16.83
N PRO A 68 -4.83 -3.65 17.14
CA PRO A 68 -5.65 -2.94 16.16
C PRO A 68 -4.84 -2.65 14.88
N ILE A 69 -5.49 -2.72 13.72
CA ILE A 69 -4.86 -2.49 12.41
C ILE A 69 -4.11 -1.15 12.36
N SER A 70 -4.67 -0.09 12.94
CA SER A 70 -4.02 1.22 13.01
C SER A 70 -2.71 1.18 13.81
N ALA A 71 -2.69 0.53 14.97
CA ALA A 71 -1.49 0.37 15.79
C ALA A 71 -0.45 -0.52 15.07
N ALA A 72 -0.90 -1.60 14.42
CA ALA A 72 -0.03 -2.46 13.63
C ALA A 72 0.63 -1.70 12.45
N ALA A 73 -0.10 -0.80 11.79
CA ALA A 73 0.44 0.03 10.72
C ALA A 73 1.59 0.92 11.20
N TYR A 74 1.44 1.59 12.35
CA TYR A 74 2.53 2.36 12.95
C TYR A 74 3.72 1.48 13.33
N ARG A 75 3.49 0.29 13.88
CA ARG A 75 4.56 -0.65 14.22
C ARG A 75 5.34 -1.12 13.00
N VAL A 76 4.67 -1.38 11.87
CA VAL A 76 5.36 -1.75 10.62
C VAL A 76 6.27 -0.61 10.13
N ILE A 77 5.81 0.64 10.24
CA ILE A 77 6.63 1.81 9.89
C ILE A 77 7.85 1.90 10.81
N GLU A 78 7.66 1.77 12.12
CA GLU A 78 8.74 1.77 13.12
C GLU A 78 9.75 0.65 12.86
N ASP A 79 9.30 -0.56 12.52
CA ASP A 79 10.17 -1.68 12.16
C ASP A 79 11.06 -1.35 10.95
N ILE A 80 10.49 -0.71 9.92
CA ILE A 80 11.22 -0.29 8.72
C ILE A 80 12.27 0.77 9.06
N GLU A 81 11.91 1.78 9.86
CA GLU A 81 12.84 2.83 10.30
C GLU A 81 14.00 2.25 11.10
N ASN A 82 13.70 1.35 12.05
CA ASN A 82 14.70 0.66 12.85
C ASN A 82 15.62 -0.20 11.99
N TYR A 83 15.07 -0.94 11.03
CA TYR A 83 15.86 -1.74 10.11
C TYR A 83 16.84 -0.87 9.30
N ASN A 84 16.36 0.24 8.76
CA ASN A 84 17.19 1.18 7.99
C ASN A 84 18.31 1.78 8.85
N ARG A 85 18.01 2.15 10.10
CA ARG A 85 18.99 2.66 11.05
C ARG A 85 20.08 1.63 11.36
N ILE A 86 19.70 0.39 11.68
CA ILE A 86 20.65 -0.70 11.96
C ILE A 86 21.51 -0.98 10.73
N GLY A 87 20.91 -1.01 9.54
CA GLY A 87 21.64 -1.18 8.28
C GLY A 87 22.67 -0.06 8.04
N GLY A 88 22.32 1.19 8.35
CA GLY A 88 23.23 2.33 8.28
C GLY A 88 24.42 2.18 9.24
N LEU A 89 24.15 1.85 10.51
CA LEU A 89 25.20 1.63 11.51
C LEU A 89 26.14 0.49 11.10
N LYS A 90 25.61 -0.61 10.55
CA LYS A 90 26.43 -1.72 10.07
C LYS A 90 27.39 -1.29 8.97
N LYS A 91 26.94 -0.45 8.03
CA LYS A 91 27.81 0.10 6.96
C LYS A 91 28.92 0.97 7.55
N GLU A 92 28.61 1.78 8.55
CA GLU A 92 29.59 2.63 9.21
C GLU A 92 30.65 1.82 9.98
N ILE A 93 30.23 0.78 10.70
CA ILE A 93 31.17 -0.15 11.36
C ILE A 93 32.10 -0.80 10.33
N CYS A 94 31.57 -1.29 9.21
CA CYS A 94 32.40 -1.87 8.16
C CYS A 94 33.41 -0.86 7.60
N ARG A 95 32.98 0.39 7.36
CA ARG A 95 33.87 1.46 6.89
C ARG A 95 35.01 1.72 7.89
N LEU A 96 34.68 1.92 9.17
CA LEU A 96 35.67 2.16 10.22
C LEU A 96 36.64 0.99 10.38
N ALA A 97 36.15 -0.25 10.29
CA ALA A 97 37.01 -1.44 10.34
C ALA A 97 38.02 -1.47 9.18
N THR A 98 37.59 -1.10 7.96
CA THR A 98 38.50 -0.99 6.81
C THR A 98 39.53 0.13 6.99
N GLU A 99 39.11 1.29 7.53
CA GLU A 99 40.01 2.41 7.81
C GLU A 99 41.07 2.02 8.86
N ILE A 100 40.66 1.37 9.96
CA ILE A 100 41.58 0.87 10.99
C ILE A 100 42.56 -0.15 10.41
N TYR A 101 42.08 -1.08 9.58
CA TYR A 101 42.94 -2.07 8.93
C TYR A 101 44.02 -1.42 8.06
N ALA A 102 43.63 -0.46 7.22
CA ALA A 102 44.57 0.27 6.35
C ALA A 102 45.61 1.04 7.16
N ILE A 103 45.21 1.69 8.26
CA ILE A 103 46.14 2.36 9.18
C ILE A 103 47.12 1.36 9.77
N ASN A 104 46.63 0.21 10.26
CA ASN A 104 47.48 -0.80 10.88
C ASN A 104 48.51 -1.36 9.89
N GLU A 105 48.14 -1.63 8.63
CA GLU A 105 49.08 -2.02 7.59
C GLU A 105 50.16 -0.95 7.36
N MET A 106 49.75 0.31 7.16
CA MET A 106 50.69 1.44 6.96
C MET A 106 51.64 1.65 8.15
N THR A 107 51.21 1.35 9.37
CA THR A 107 52.06 1.46 10.57
C THR A 107 52.92 0.24 10.84
N SER A 108 52.58 -0.93 10.27
CA SER A 108 53.34 -2.18 10.43
C SER A 108 54.45 -2.34 9.39
N GLU A 109 54.42 -1.56 8.31
CA GLU A 109 55.47 -1.49 7.27
C GLU A 109 56.60 -0.48 7.58
N LYS A 110 56.65 0.05 8.81
CA LYS A 110 57.76 0.89 9.32
C LYS A 110 58.57 0.16 10.38
#